data_AF-A0A9E2ETG2-F1
#
_entry.id   AF-A0A9E2ETG2-F1
#
_cell.length_a   1.000
_cell.length_b   1.000
_cell.length_c   1.000
_cell.angle_alpha   90.00
_cell.angle_beta   90.00
_cell.angle_gamma   90.00
#
_symmetry.space_group_name_H-M   'P 1'
#
loop_
_entity.id
_entity.type
_entity.pdbx_description
1 polymer ?
#
loop_
_entity_poly.entity_id
_entity_poly.type
_entity_poly.pdbx_seq_one_letter_code
_entity_poly.pdbx_strand_id
1 'polypeptide(L)'
;MENIVRASENYVTNTLVEILSSDFLYHNLSHTKRVVKKTKELIEGEKVQEDDAFHLMIAAWFHDIGYTKDPDQHEVRSAEMAEEFLNGEKLDQSSIDKVKSLIMATVMEYEPKNKLEMIIRDADCAHFASKNYEDISGLLRGELELIKNKVLTDKEWIDENINFFKDVQRFYTDYALDNWQKGKEKNLAWLLRRQKKLGFDHSKLKQKKAELDFKKNKAALPERGIETMFRVTLKNHITLSDIADTKANILLSVNAIIVSLVLSNLIPKLDNPSNAYLIYPTVIFTLFTVIAMILSVIATRPNVTSGKFTKEDVEKKKVNLIFFGNFHKMSLDDFEWAMGEMMQDRDYLYSSMKKDLYFLGKVLNRKYKILRITYTVFIIGIIISVLAFAVAFQYSGA
;
A
#
# COMPACT_ATOMS: atom_id res chain seq x y z
N MET A 1 10.82 -1.89 -32.42
CA MET A 1 9.50 -2.01 -31.78
C MET A 1 9.60 -1.97 -30.26
N GLU A 2 10.37 -2.86 -29.61
CA GLU A 2 10.50 -2.89 -28.14
C GLU A 2 10.96 -1.56 -27.51
N ASN A 3 11.80 -0.80 -28.21
CA ASN A 3 12.25 0.52 -27.74
C ASN A 3 11.11 1.56 -27.64
N ILE A 4 10.16 1.56 -28.58
CA ILE A 4 9.04 2.52 -28.59
C ILE A 4 8.01 2.18 -27.50
N VAL A 5 7.77 0.90 -27.22
CA VAL A 5 6.91 0.50 -26.09
C VAL A 5 7.50 0.97 -24.76
N ARG A 6 8.82 0.86 -24.59
CA ARG A 6 9.51 1.36 -23.40
C ARG A 6 9.51 2.88 -23.32
N ALA A 7 9.67 3.57 -24.46
CA ALA A 7 9.55 5.03 -24.52
C ALA A 7 8.12 5.48 -24.15
N SER A 8 7.10 4.76 -24.63
CA SER A 8 5.68 4.96 -24.28
C SER A 8 5.45 4.80 -22.77
N GLU A 9 5.97 3.73 -22.17
CA GLU A 9 5.91 3.50 -20.72
C GLU A 9 6.49 4.68 -19.93
N ASN A 10 7.68 5.15 -20.32
CA ASN A 10 8.34 6.26 -19.63
C ASN A 10 7.54 7.57 -19.77
N TYR A 11 7.09 7.88 -20.99
CA TYR A 11 6.31 9.09 -21.28
C TYR A 11 5.01 9.11 -20.48
N VAL A 12 4.23 8.02 -20.53
CA VAL A 12 2.96 7.90 -19.81
C VAL A 12 3.19 7.92 -18.30
N THR A 13 4.20 7.19 -17.81
CA THR A 13 4.53 7.18 -16.38
C THR A 13 4.83 8.57 -15.85
N ASN A 14 5.69 9.32 -16.55
CA ASN A 14 6.05 10.67 -16.12
C ASN A 14 4.84 11.61 -16.19
N THR A 15 4.08 11.56 -17.29
CA THR A 15 2.88 12.41 -17.46
C THR A 15 1.86 12.17 -16.36
N LEU A 16 1.52 10.91 -16.07
CA LEU A 16 0.55 10.58 -15.02
C LEU A 16 1.06 10.92 -13.61
N VAL A 17 2.36 10.85 -13.35
CA VAL A 17 2.94 11.18 -12.05
C VAL A 17 3.05 12.69 -11.83
N GLU A 18 3.36 13.45 -12.89
CA GLU A 18 3.61 14.89 -12.80
C GLU A 18 2.35 15.75 -12.99
N ILE A 19 1.41 15.31 -13.82
CA ILE A 19 0.29 16.16 -14.28
C ILE A 19 -1.06 15.73 -13.69
N LEU A 20 -1.29 14.43 -13.48
CA LEU A 20 -2.60 13.95 -13.01
C LEU A 20 -2.88 14.39 -11.57
N SER A 21 -4.08 14.91 -11.30
CA SER A 21 -4.51 15.24 -9.94
C SER A 21 -4.49 14.01 -9.03
N SER A 22 -4.10 14.20 -7.76
CA SER A 22 -4.20 13.17 -6.72
C SER A 22 -5.65 12.73 -6.42
N ASP A 23 -6.64 13.45 -6.95
CA ASP A 23 -8.06 13.12 -6.82
C ASP A 23 -8.49 11.93 -7.70
N PHE A 24 -7.68 11.57 -8.71
CA PHE A 24 -7.88 10.38 -9.55
C PHE A 24 -7.41 9.10 -8.83
N LEU A 25 -8.26 8.59 -7.93
CA LEU A 25 -7.96 7.43 -7.10
C LEU A 25 -7.92 6.11 -7.89
N TYR A 26 -8.66 6.01 -8.99
CA TYR A 26 -8.75 4.84 -9.85
C TYR A 26 -7.98 5.03 -11.16
N HIS A 27 -8.31 6.04 -11.98
CA HIS A 27 -7.73 6.24 -13.32
C HIS A 27 -6.34 6.89 -13.24
N ASN A 28 -5.38 6.16 -12.66
CA ASN A 28 -4.00 6.59 -12.46
C ASN A 28 -3.01 5.53 -12.98
N LEU A 29 -1.71 5.80 -12.80
CA LEU A 29 -0.63 4.90 -13.23
C LEU A 29 -0.80 3.45 -12.76
N SER A 30 -1.39 3.23 -11.58
CA SER A 30 -1.64 1.88 -11.08
C SER A 30 -2.73 1.15 -11.88
N HIS A 31 -3.74 1.87 -12.38
CA HIS A 31 -4.72 1.32 -13.33
C HIS A 31 -4.08 1.03 -14.67
N THR A 32 -3.35 1.98 -15.27
CA THR A 32 -2.64 1.78 -16.54
C THR A 32 -1.74 0.55 -16.51
N LYS A 33 -0.94 0.38 -15.45
CA LYS A 33 -0.09 -0.80 -15.26
C LYS A 33 -0.88 -2.11 -15.13
N ARG A 34 -2.09 -2.09 -14.56
CA ARG A 34 -2.96 -3.27 -14.53
C ARG A 34 -3.46 -3.61 -15.93
N VAL A 35 -3.91 -2.63 -16.69
CA VAL A 35 -4.36 -2.83 -18.08
C VAL A 35 -3.23 -3.37 -18.94
N VAL A 36 -2.06 -2.72 -18.94
CA VAL A 36 -0.83 -3.17 -19.63
C VAL A 36 -0.48 -4.62 -19.27
N LYS A 37 -0.53 -5.00 -17.98
CA LYS A 37 -0.28 -6.37 -17.55
C LYS A 37 -1.31 -7.35 -18.11
N LYS A 38 -2.58 -6.95 -18.14
CA LYS A 38 -3.69 -7.79 -18.64
C LYS A 38 -3.70 -7.89 -20.16
N THR A 39 -3.30 -6.85 -20.87
CA THR A 39 -3.04 -6.88 -22.30
C THR A 39 -1.95 -7.89 -22.64
N LYS A 40 -0.84 -7.94 -21.89
CA LYS A 40 0.20 -8.98 -22.07
C LYS A 40 -0.34 -10.40 -21.88
N GLU A 41 -1.10 -10.62 -20.80
CA GLU A 41 -1.73 -11.92 -20.53
C GLU A 41 -2.66 -12.36 -21.68
N LEU A 42 -3.44 -11.43 -22.23
CA LEU A 42 -4.32 -11.70 -23.37
C LEU A 42 -3.54 -11.92 -24.67
N ILE A 43 -2.49 -11.14 -24.95
CA ILE A 43 -1.62 -11.32 -26.12
C ILE A 43 -1.06 -12.75 -26.16
N GLU A 44 -0.56 -13.24 -25.01
CA GLU A 44 -0.04 -14.60 -24.87
C GLU A 44 -1.15 -15.65 -25.01
N GLY A 45 -2.28 -15.44 -24.31
CA GLY A 45 -3.42 -16.36 -24.31
C GLY A 45 -4.09 -16.52 -25.69
N GLU A 46 -4.21 -15.41 -26.41
CA GLU A 46 -4.86 -15.32 -27.72
C GLU A 46 -3.90 -15.56 -28.90
N LYS A 47 -2.60 -15.78 -28.61
CA LYS A 47 -1.52 -16.01 -29.58
C LYS A 47 -1.46 -14.90 -30.64
N VAL A 48 -1.49 -13.66 -30.19
CA VAL A 48 -1.47 -12.48 -31.06
C VAL A 48 -0.10 -12.34 -31.72
N GLN A 49 -0.08 -11.94 -32.99
CA GLN A 49 1.17 -11.73 -33.75
C GLN A 49 1.97 -10.55 -33.18
N GLU A 50 3.29 -10.56 -33.40
CA GLU A 50 4.20 -9.59 -32.78
C GLU A 50 3.89 -8.13 -33.15
N ASP A 51 3.52 -7.88 -34.41
CA ASP A 51 3.12 -6.54 -34.89
C ASP A 51 1.84 -6.05 -34.19
N ASP A 52 0.80 -6.87 -34.14
CA ASP A 52 -0.45 -6.54 -33.44
C ASP A 52 -0.24 -6.36 -31.92
N ALA A 53 0.60 -7.20 -31.32
CA ALA A 53 0.98 -7.11 -29.92
C ALA A 53 1.69 -5.78 -29.64
N PHE A 54 2.54 -5.33 -30.55
CA PHE A 54 3.21 -4.03 -30.45
C PHE A 54 2.21 -2.87 -30.38
N HIS A 55 1.21 -2.79 -31.26
CA HIS A 55 0.18 -1.73 -31.21
C HIS A 55 -0.70 -1.81 -29.96
N LEU A 56 -1.10 -3.02 -29.55
CA LEU A 56 -1.87 -3.24 -28.31
C LEU A 56 -1.14 -2.75 -27.07
N MET A 57 0.17 -2.99 -26.98
CA MET A 57 0.95 -2.56 -25.82
C MET A 57 1.06 -1.04 -25.73
N ILE A 58 1.20 -0.34 -26.87
CA ILE A 58 1.19 1.12 -26.90
C ILE A 58 -0.19 1.65 -26.52
N ALA A 59 -1.26 1.13 -27.12
CA ALA A 59 -2.63 1.52 -26.79
C ALA A 59 -2.94 1.32 -25.29
N ALA A 60 -2.52 0.21 -24.70
CA ALA A 60 -2.71 -0.06 -23.27
C ALA A 60 -1.99 0.95 -22.36
N TRP A 61 -0.82 1.45 -22.77
CA TRP A 61 -0.15 2.52 -22.04
C TRP A 61 -0.90 3.85 -22.17
N PHE A 62 -1.38 4.18 -23.37
CA PHE A 62 -1.97 5.49 -23.64
C PHE A 62 -3.46 5.61 -23.34
N HIS A 63 -4.23 4.53 -23.22
CA HIS A 63 -5.71 4.58 -23.24
C HIS A 63 -6.35 5.63 -22.32
N ASP A 64 -5.78 5.83 -21.13
CA ASP A 64 -6.29 6.72 -20.08
C ASP A 64 -5.44 7.97 -19.80
N ILE A 65 -4.38 8.23 -20.58
CA ILE A 65 -3.52 9.39 -20.32
C ILE A 65 -4.27 10.73 -20.46
N GLY A 66 -5.36 10.75 -21.24
CA GLY A 66 -6.21 11.91 -21.48
C GLY A 66 -6.95 12.43 -20.25
N TYR A 67 -7.02 11.66 -19.15
CA TYR A 67 -7.51 12.16 -17.85
C TYR A 67 -6.68 13.35 -17.33
N THR A 68 -5.43 13.51 -17.80
CA THR A 68 -4.58 14.69 -17.50
C THR A 68 -5.03 15.97 -18.20
N LYS A 69 -5.96 15.88 -19.17
CA LYS A 69 -6.42 16.99 -20.00
C LYS A 69 -7.92 17.24 -19.84
N ASP A 70 -8.72 16.23 -20.15
CA ASP A 70 -10.18 16.33 -20.17
C ASP A 70 -10.78 14.99 -19.75
N PRO A 71 -11.27 14.86 -18.50
CA PRO A 71 -11.85 13.61 -18.00
C PRO A 71 -13.10 13.14 -18.76
N ASP A 72 -13.87 14.06 -19.35
CA ASP A 72 -15.12 13.71 -20.04
C ASP A 72 -14.89 13.28 -21.50
N GLN A 73 -13.72 13.58 -22.08
CA GLN A 73 -13.30 13.14 -23.41
C GLN A 73 -11.91 12.49 -23.39
N HIS A 74 -11.60 11.75 -22.31
CA HIS A 74 -10.27 11.26 -22.05
C HIS A 74 -9.75 10.33 -23.15
N GLU A 75 -10.58 9.50 -23.78
CA GLU A 75 -10.14 8.60 -24.87
C GLU A 75 -9.72 9.38 -26.11
N VAL A 76 -10.44 10.45 -26.46
CA VAL A 76 -10.07 11.34 -27.58
C VAL A 76 -8.75 12.02 -27.28
N ARG A 77 -8.58 12.57 -26.07
CA ARG A 77 -7.33 13.20 -25.64
C ARG A 77 -6.17 12.21 -25.57
N SER A 78 -6.42 10.98 -25.11
CA SER A 78 -5.45 9.90 -25.09
C SER A 78 -4.95 9.56 -26.50
N ALA A 79 -5.86 9.47 -27.48
CA ALA A 79 -5.52 9.21 -28.86
C ALA A 79 -4.72 10.36 -29.50
N GLU A 80 -5.06 11.61 -29.22
CA GLU A 80 -4.30 12.80 -29.66
C GLU A 80 -2.89 12.81 -29.06
N MET A 81 -2.76 12.53 -27.75
CA MET A 81 -1.47 12.47 -27.07
C MET A 81 -0.59 11.32 -27.57
N ALA A 82 -1.20 10.16 -27.86
CA ALA A 82 -0.49 9.04 -28.47
C ALA A 82 0.04 9.40 -29.87
N GLU A 83 -0.78 10.05 -30.70
CA GLU A 83 -0.37 10.51 -32.02
C GLU A 83 0.80 11.50 -31.97
N GLU A 84 0.74 12.50 -31.10
CA GLU A 84 1.81 13.47 -30.93
C GLU A 84 3.13 12.79 -30.54
N PHE A 85 3.08 11.88 -29.56
CA PHE A 85 4.24 11.13 -29.09
C PHE A 85 4.83 10.22 -30.19
N LEU A 86 3.98 9.44 -30.87
CA LEU A 86 4.41 8.46 -31.87
C LEU A 86 4.93 9.12 -33.16
N ASN A 87 4.42 10.30 -33.52
CA ASN A 87 5.00 11.12 -34.57
C ASN A 87 6.42 11.57 -34.22
N GLY A 88 6.68 11.92 -32.95
CA GLY A 88 8.02 12.23 -32.44
C GLY A 88 8.99 11.04 -32.55
N GLU A 89 8.48 9.83 -32.32
CA GLU A 89 9.21 8.56 -32.49
C GLU A 89 9.31 8.10 -33.96
N LYS A 90 8.76 8.87 -34.91
CA LYS A 90 8.78 8.60 -36.36
C LYS A 90 8.13 7.26 -36.74
N LEU A 91 7.08 6.87 -36.04
CA LEU A 91 6.28 5.70 -36.40
C LEU A 91 5.42 6.02 -37.64
N ASP A 92 5.13 5.02 -38.48
CA ASP A 92 4.32 5.22 -39.68
C ASP A 92 2.85 5.52 -39.35
N GLN A 93 2.19 6.29 -40.22
CA GLN A 93 0.81 6.73 -39.98
C GLN A 93 -0.17 5.54 -39.83
N SER A 94 0.05 4.44 -40.56
CA SER A 94 -0.83 3.26 -40.47
C SER A 94 -0.78 2.63 -39.07
N SER A 95 0.41 2.55 -38.47
CA SER A 95 0.59 2.10 -37.08
C SER A 95 0.00 3.07 -36.07
N ILE A 96 0.14 4.37 -36.28
CA ILE A 96 -0.44 5.41 -35.42
C ILE A 96 -1.97 5.32 -35.43
N ASP A 97 -2.57 5.24 -36.61
CA ASP A 97 -4.03 5.13 -36.77
C ASP A 97 -4.58 3.88 -36.09
N LYS A 98 -3.83 2.77 -36.14
CA LYS A 98 -4.17 1.52 -35.45
C LYS A 98 -4.08 1.65 -33.92
N VAL A 99 -3.09 2.36 -33.38
CA VAL A 99 -3.03 2.65 -31.93
C VAL A 99 -4.21 3.52 -31.51
N LYS A 100 -4.50 4.58 -32.27
CA LYS A 100 -5.63 5.48 -31.99
C LYS A 100 -6.96 4.73 -32.01
N SER A 101 -7.19 3.86 -32.98
CA SER A 101 -8.43 3.07 -33.03
C SER A 101 -8.59 2.13 -31.84
N LEU A 102 -7.49 1.53 -31.36
CA LEU A 102 -7.49 0.69 -30.15
C LEU A 102 -7.76 1.48 -28.88
N ILE A 103 -7.23 2.71 -28.76
CA ILE A 103 -7.57 3.61 -27.66
C ILE A 103 -9.05 4.00 -27.72
N MET A 104 -9.55 4.41 -28.89
CA MET A 104 -10.96 4.77 -29.05
C MET A 104 -11.91 3.59 -28.80
N ALA A 105 -11.43 2.35 -28.92
CA ALA A 105 -12.22 1.19 -28.58
C ALA A 105 -12.47 1.04 -27.07
N THR A 106 -11.79 1.77 -26.18
CA THR A 106 -12.06 1.71 -24.73
C THR A 106 -13.26 2.56 -24.29
N VAL A 107 -13.79 3.41 -25.18
CA VAL A 107 -15.00 4.21 -24.90
C VAL A 107 -16.13 3.32 -24.40
N MET A 108 -16.81 3.73 -23.33
CA MET A 108 -17.74 2.89 -22.57
C MET A 108 -18.82 2.20 -23.42
N GLU A 109 -19.39 2.91 -24.40
CA GLU A 109 -20.47 2.42 -25.29
C GLU A 109 -19.96 1.79 -26.59
N TYR A 110 -18.64 1.65 -26.78
CA TYR A 110 -18.06 1.11 -27.99
C TYR A 110 -18.17 -0.42 -28.04
N GLU A 111 -18.66 -0.95 -29.17
CA GLU A 111 -18.68 -2.39 -29.43
C GLU A 111 -17.47 -2.78 -30.30
N PRO A 112 -16.59 -3.70 -29.83
CA PRO A 112 -15.38 -4.07 -30.53
C PRO A 112 -15.68 -4.81 -31.84
N LYS A 113 -15.01 -4.38 -32.92
CA LYS A 113 -15.25 -4.85 -34.29
C LYS A 113 -14.26 -5.91 -34.75
N ASN A 114 -13.13 -6.03 -34.07
CA ASN A 114 -12.08 -6.98 -34.40
C ASN A 114 -11.40 -7.51 -33.13
N LYS A 115 -10.56 -8.54 -33.29
CA LYS A 115 -9.91 -9.24 -32.19
C LYS A 115 -9.03 -8.32 -31.32
N LEU A 116 -8.36 -7.32 -31.90
CA LEU A 116 -7.50 -6.43 -31.12
C LEU A 116 -8.32 -5.47 -30.25
N GLU A 117 -9.44 -4.96 -30.78
CA GLU A 117 -10.39 -4.17 -30.01
C GLU A 117 -11.03 -4.99 -28.87
N MET A 118 -11.33 -6.27 -29.11
CA MET A 118 -11.79 -7.19 -28.06
C MET A 118 -10.75 -7.35 -26.94
N ILE A 119 -9.47 -7.48 -27.30
CA ILE A 119 -8.37 -7.65 -26.33
C ILE A 119 -8.22 -6.41 -25.44
N ILE A 120 -8.19 -5.21 -26.01
CA ILE A 120 -7.99 -3.99 -25.21
C ILE A 120 -9.20 -3.71 -24.31
N ARG A 121 -10.42 -3.95 -24.80
CA ARG A 121 -11.66 -3.90 -24.02
C ARG A 121 -11.62 -4.85 -22.82
N ASP A 122 -11.23 -6.11 -23.05
CA ASP A 122 -11.13 -7.11 -22.00
C ASP A 122 -10.04 -6.75 -20.98
N ALA A 123 -8.89 -6.24 -21.44
CA ALA A 123 -7.80 -5.82 -20.57
C ALA A 123 -8.22 -4.69 -19.61
N ASP A 124 -8.91 -3.68 -20.13
CA ASP A 124 -9.42 -2.55 -19.34
C ASP A 124 -10.48 -3.00 -18.31
N CYS A 125 -11.38 -3.89 -18.74
CA CYS A 125 -12.41 -4.48 -17.89
C CYS A 125 -11.94 -5.67 -17.02
N ALA A 126 -10.65 -6.03 -17.01
CA ALA A 126 -10.17 -7.23 -16.32
C ALA A 126 -10.42 -7.21 -14.79
N HIS A 127 -10.58 -6.02 -14.19
CA HIS A 127 -10.82 -5.86 -12.77
C HIS A 127 -12.15 -6.47 -12.30
N PHE A 128 -13.14 -6.61 -13.19
CA PHE A 128 -14.41 -7.26 -12.90
C PHE A 128 -14.26 -8.74 -12.51
N ALA A 129 -13.19 -9.40 -12.95
CA ALA A 129 -12.84 -10.77 -12.56
C ALA A 129 -11.79 -10.85 -11.43
N SER A 130 -11.30 -9.72 -10.93
CA SER A 130 -10.25 -9.66 -9.93
C SER A 130 -10.73 -10.13 -8.56
N LYS A 131 -9.82 -10.77 -7.80
CA LYS A 131 -10.04 -11.07 -6.37
C LYS A 131 -10.12 -9.81 -5.52
N ASN A 132 -9.52 -8.71 -5.98
CA ASN A 132 -9.51 -7.41 -5.30
C ASN A 132 -10.60 -6.47 -5.86
N TYR A 133 -11.64 -7.02 -6.49
CA TYR A 133 -12.69 -6.23 -7.14
C TYR A 133 -13.34 -5.22 -6.19
N GLU A 134 -13.60 -5.59 -4.93
CA GLU A 134 -14.17 -4.67 -3.93
C GLU A 134 -13.29 -3.43 -3.70
N ASP A 135 -11.99 -3.64 -3.51
CA ASP A 135 -11.05 -2.54 -3.28
C ASP A 135 -10.95 -1.64 -4.51
N ILE A 136 -10.84 -2.26 -5.70
CA ILE A 136 -10.73 -1.55 -6.97
C ILE A 136 -12.01 -0.74 -7.27
N SER A 137 -13.18 -1.33 -7.08
CA SER A 137 -14.48 -0.65 -7.18
C SER A 137 -14.61 0.48 -6.15
N GLY A 138 -14.07 0.29 -4.95
CA GLY A 138 -13.99 1.32 -3.92
C GLY A 138 -13.17 2.55 -4.35
N LEU A 139 -12.05 2.34 -5.05
CA LEU A 139 -11.26 3.44 -5.62
C LEU A 139 -12.06 4.23 -6.66
N LEU A 140 -12.76 3.53 -7.56
CA LEU A 140 -13.60 4.18 -8.57
C LEU A 140 -14.73 5.00 -7.94
N ARG A 141 -15.38 4.45 -6.91
CA ARG A 141 -16.42 5.19 -6.17
C ARG A 141 -15.87 6.46 -5.53
N GLY A 142 -14.71 6.36 -4.88
CA GLY A 142 -14.07 7.52 -4.25
C GLY A 142 -13.65 8.58 -5.25
N GLU A 143 -13.17 8.17 -6.43
CA GLU A 143 -12.86 9.10 -7.50
C GLU A 143 -14.11 9.83 -8.02
N LEU A 144 -15.22 9.12 -8.25
CA LEU A 144 -16.49 9.74 -8.66
C LEU A 144 -17.02 10.75 -7.62
N GLU A 145 -16.78 10.49 -6.33
CA GLU A 145 -17.11 11.42 -5.26
C GLU A 145 -16.24 12.69 -5.34
N LEU A 146 -14.92 12.56 -5.54
CA LEU A 146 -14.01 13.70 -5.59
C LEU A 146 -14.14 14.53 -6.87
N ILE A 147 -14.24 13.87 -8.03
CA ILE A 147 -14.21 14.52 -9.34
C ILE A 147 -15.60 14.98 -9.77
N LYS A 148 -16.62 14.16 -9.58
CA LYS A 148 -18.00 14.43 -10.06
C LYS A 148 -18.95 14.86 -8.95
N ASN A 149 -18.48 15.01 -7.71
CA ASN A 149 -19.29 15.30 -6.53
C ASN A 149 -20.48 14.33 -6.38
N LYS A 150 -20.32 13.09 -6.88
CA LYS A 150 -21.37 12.07 -6.92
C LYS A 150 -21.25 11.17 -5.69
N VAL A 151 -21.85 11.61 -4.58
CA VAL A 151 -21.89 10.83 -3.33
C VAL A 151 -22.94 9.72 -3.44
N LEU A 152 -22.49 8.49 -3.62
CA LEU A 152 -23.37 7.31 -3.69
C LEU A 152 -23.43 6.62 -2.33
N THR A 153 -24.61 6.17 -1.93
CA THR A 153 -24.77 5.26 -0.78
C THR A 153 -24.27 3.85 -1.12
N ASP A 154 -24.09 3.01 -0.09
CA ASP A 154 -23.67 1.61 -0.31
C ASP A 154 -24.67 0.82 -1.16
N LYS A 155 -25.96 1.11 -1.00
CA LYS A 155 -27.01 0.47 -1.79
C LYS A 155 -26.94 0.91 -3.24
N GLU A 156 -26.90 2.23 -3.50
CA GLU A 156 -26.83 2.77 -4.86
C GLU A 156 -25.57 2.28 -5.58
N TRP A 157 -24.41 2.27 -4.91
CA TRP A 157 -23.18 1.76 -5.51
C TRP A 157 -23.27 0.28 -5.87
N ILE A 158 -23.82 -0.54 -4.97
CA ILE A 158 -24.02 -1.97 -5.24
C ILE A 158 -25.01 -2.18 -6.38
N ASP A 159 -26.11 -1.43 -6.40
CA ASP A 159 -27.13 -1.51 -7.44
C ASP A 159 -26.55 -1.09 -8.81
N GLU A 160 -25.79 0.02 -8.88
CA GLU A 160 -25.09 0.46 -10.09
C GLU A 160 -24.10 -0.61 -10.59
N ASN A 161 -23.29 -1.19 -9.70
CA ASN A 161 -22.35 -2.24 -10.09
C ASN A 161 -23.09 -3.51 -10.55
N ILE A 162 -24.16 -3.93 -9.88
CA ILE A 162 -24.95 -5.10 -10.32
C ILE A 162 -25.51 -4.88 -11.72
N ASN A 163 -26.06 -3.70 -12.00
CA ASN A 163 -26.58 -3.36 -13.32
C ASN A 163 -25.44 -3.36 -14.35
N PHE A 164 -24.29 -2.77 -14.02
CA PHE A 164 -23.13 -2.77 -14.92
C PHE A 164 -22.64 -4.19 -15.24
N PHE A 165 -22.56 -5.10 -14.25
CA PHE A 165 -22.16 -6.50 -14.46
C PHE A 165 -23.11 -7.28 -15.39
N LYS A 166 -24.41 -6.96 -15.32
CA LYS A 166 -25.47 -7.70 -16.03
C LYS A 166 -25.70 -7.14 -17.44
N ASP A 167 -25.77 -5.82 -17.54
CA ASP A 167 -26.35 -5.16 -18.69
C ASP A 167 -25.29 -4.53 -19.59
N VAL A 168 -24.11 -4.19 -19.03
CA VAL A 168 -23.06 -3.45 -19.76
C VAL A 168 -21.82 -4.29 -19.99
N GLN A 169 -21.16 -4.75 -18.92
CA GLN A 169 -19.86 -5.39 -19.03
C GLN A 169 -19.97 -6.81 -19.61
N ARG A 170 -19.14 -7.13 -20.59
CA ARG A 170 -18.96 -8.46 -21.17
C ARG A 170 -17.48 -8.69 -21.48
N PHE A 171 -17.06 -9.95 -21.41
CA PHE A 171 -15.76 -10.36 -21.95
C PHE A 171 -15.96 -10.84 -23.39
N TYR A 172 -15.00 -10.56 -24.26
CA TYR A 172 -15.13 -10.79 -25.69
C TYR A 172 -14.20 -11.88 -26.22
N THR A 173 -12.97 -11.97 -25.71
CA THR A 173 -11.96 -12.94 -26.13
C THR A 173 -12.21 -14.32 -25.52
N ASP A 174 -11.88 -15.38 -26.26
CA ASP A 174 -12.02 -16.76 -25.80
C ASP A 174 -11.23 -16.99 -24.50
N TYR A 175 -10.01 -16.44 -24.41
CA TYR A 175 -9.19 -16.51 -23.23
C TYR A 175 -9.85 -15.86 -22.00
N ALA A 176 -10.40 -14.65 -22.13
CA ALA A 176 -11.05 -13.97 -21.02
C ALA A 176 -12.34 -14.71 -20.60
N LEU A 177 -13.09 -15.25 -21.55
CA LEU A 177 -14.26 -16.07 -21.27
C LEU A 177 -13.89 -17.34 -20.48
N ASP A 178 -12.85 -18.05 -20.89
CA ASP A 178 -12.43 -19.30 -20.23
C ASP A 178 -11.83 -19.05 -18.84
N ASN A 179 -11.04 -17.98 -18.68
CA ASN A 179 -10.23 -17.77 -17.48
C ASN A 179 -10.83 -16.77 -16.49
N TRP A 180 -11.57 -15.76 -16.95
CA TRP A 180 -12.00 -14.62 -16.14
C TRP A 180 -13.50 -14.60 -15.85
N GLN A 181 -14.32 -15.21 -16.72
CA GLN A 181 -15.79 -15.24 -16.55
C GLN A 181 -16.21 -15.81 -15.20
N LYS A 182 -15.60 -16.92 -14.75
CA LYS A 182 -15.88 -17.51 -13.43
C LYS A 182 -15.54 -16.56 -12.28
N GLY A 183 -14.52 -15.71 -12.43
CA GLY A 183 -14.16 -14.68 -11.46
C GLY A 183 -15.23 -13.58 -11.39
N LYS A 184 -15.68 -13.11 -12.56
CA LYS A 184 -16.77 -12.13 -12.68
C LYS A 184 -18.06 -12.64 -12.02
N GLU A 185 -18.46 -13.88 -12.30
CA GLU A 185 -19.67 -14.48 -11.72
C GLU A 185 -19.61 -14.58 -10.19
N LYS A 186 -18.44 -14.89 -9.63
CA LYS A 186 -18.23 -14.88 -8.17
C LYS A 186 -18.40 -13.48 -7.58
N ASN A 187 -17.87 -12.46 -8.24
CA ASN A 187 -18.00 -11.07 -7.80
C ASN A 187 -19.46 -10.60 -7.90
N LEU A 188 -20.18 -10.96 -8.96
CA LEU A 188 -21.62 -10.68 -9.08
C LEU A 188 -22.44 -11.38 -7.98
N ALA A 189 -22.17 -12.66 -7.72
CA ALA A 189 -22.83 -13.40 -6.65
C ALA A 189 -22.56 -12.77 -5.27
N TRP A 190 -21.35 -12.25 -5.04
CA TRP A 190 -21.01 -11.52 -3.84
C TRP A 190 -21.76 -10.17 -3.73
N LEU A 191 -21.87 -9.40 -4.81
CA LEU A 191 -22.66 -8.16 -4.86
C LEU A 191 -24.15 -8.44 -4.55
N LEU A 192 -24.74 -9.45 -5.17
CA LEU A 192 -26.14 -9.85 -4.94
C LEU A 192 -26.39 -10.28 -3.47
N ARG A 193 -25.43 -10.97 -2.84
CA ARG A 193 -25.50 -11.30 -1.41
C ARG A 193 -25.45 -10.06 -0.54
N ARG A 194 -24.60 -9.07 -0.86
CA ARG A 194 -24.55 -7.79 -0.14
C ARG A 194 -25.82 -6.98 -0.30
N GLN A 195 -26.36 -6.89 -1.51
CA GLN A 195 -27.63 -6.23 -1.80
C GLN A 195 -28.75 -6.81 -0.93
N LYS A 196 -28.86 -8.15 -0.85
CA LYS A 196 -29.85 -8.83 0.03
C LYS A 196 -29.64 -8.51 1.51
N LYS A 197 -28.39 -8.53 2.01
CA LYS A 197 -28.08 -8.17 3.41
C LYS A 197 -28.52 -6.76 3.74
N LEU A 198 -28.23 -5.79 2.86
CA LEU A 198 -28.67 -4.40 3.03
C LEU A 198 -30.20 -4.26 2.96
N GLY A 199 -30.87 -5.05 2.13
CA GLY A 199 -32.33 -5.12 2.07
C GLY A 199 -32.98 -5.66 3.36
N PHE A 200 -32.37 -6.68 3.98
CA PHE A 200 -32.80 -7.22 5.28
C PHE A 200 -32.52 -6.26 6.45
N ASP A 201 -31.45 -5.47 6.38
CA ASP A 201 -31.16 -4.46 7.40
C ASP A 201 -32.17 -3.31 7.35
N HIS A 202 -32.66 -2.95 6.16
CA HIS A 202 -33.65 -1.90 6.00
C HIS A 202 -35.02 -2.22 6.60
N SER A 203 -35.43 -3.50 6.68
CA SER A 203 -36.68 -3.91 7.33
C SER A 203 -36.57 -3.82 8.87
N LYS A 204 -35.41 -4.12 9.44
CA LYS A 204 -35.11 -3.87 10.86
C LYS A 204 -34.93 -2.38 11.18
N LEU A 205 -34.34 -1.61 10.26
CA LEU A 205 -34.17 -0.16 10.40
C LEU A 205 -35.48 0.61 10.34
N LYS A 206 -36.52 0.13 9.63
CA LYS A 206 -37.85 0.76 9.64
C LYS A 206 -38.50 0.77 11.03
N GLN A 207 -38.24 -0.25 11.86
CA GLN A 207 -38.66 -0.26 13.27
C GLN A 207 -37.85 0.73 14.13
N LYS A 208 -36.58 1.00 13.80
CA LYS A 208 -35.73 2.00 14.48
C LYS A 208 -35.89 3.43 13.95
N LYS A 209 -36.52 3.62 12.78
CA LYS A 209 -36.66 4.94 12.14
C LYS A 209 -37.68 5.85 12.82
N ALA A 210 -38.58 5.29 13.64
CA ALA A 210 -39.47 6.07 14.50
C ALA A 210 -38.75 6.74 15.69
N GLU A 211 -37.53 6.29 16.03
CA GLU A 211 -36.70 6.87 17.11
C GLU A 211 -35.67 7.91 16.60
N LEU A 212 -35.39 7.93 15.28
CA LEU A 212 -34.23 8.63 14.70
C LEU A 212 -34.53 9.99 14.08
N ASP A 213 -35.80 10.43 14.08
CA ASP A 213 -36.15 11.79 13.65
C ASP A 213 -35.65 12.88 14.63
N PHE A 214 -35.03 12.50 15.77
CA PHE A 214 -34.46 13.43 16.74
C PHE A 214 -32.99 13.85 16.48
N LYS A 215 -32.27 13.28 15.51
CA LYS A 215 -30.82 13.56 15.35
C LYS A 215 -30.37 13.91 13.92
N LYS A 216 -31.16 14.72 13.21
CA LYS A 216 -30.68 15.44 12.03
C LYS A 216 -30.03 16.76 12.44
N ASN A 217 -28.69 16.78 12.52
CA ASN A 217 -27.83 17.89 12.07
C ASN A 217 -26.40 17.72 12.62
N LYS A 218 -25.56 16.99 11.88
CA LYS A 218 -24.12 17.27 11.77
C LYS A 218 -23.57 16.54 10.55
N ALA A 219 -23.06 17.29 9.59
CA ALA A 219 -22.38 16.77 8.41
C ALA A 219 -21.27 15.80 8.84
N ALA A 220 -21.33 14.56 8.36
CA ALA A 220 -20.37 13.52 8.71
C ALA A 220 -19.40 13.28 7.54
N LEU A 221 -18.11 13.38 7.83
CA LEU A 221 -17.01 12.91 6.98
C LEU A 221 -17.26 11.45 6.51
N PRO A 222 -16.81 11.07 5.30
CA PRO A 222 -17.00 9.72 4.76
C PRO A 222 -16.39 8.65 5.69
N GLU A 223 -17.23 7.83 6.32
CA GLU A 223 -16.80 6.86 7.34
C GLU A 223 -15.78 5.84 6.81
N ARG A 224 -15.92 5.45 5.54
CA ARG A 224 -15.01 4.53 4.84
C ARG A 224 -13.63 5.12 4.58
N GLY A 225 -13.54 6.44 4.34
CA GLY A 225 -12.27 7.15 4.21
C GLY A 225 -11.50 7.14 5.53
N ILE A 226 -12.22 7.34 6.65
CA ILE A 226 -11.64 7.29 8.00
C ILE A 226 -11.16 5.87 8.32
N GLU A 227 -11.95 4.84 8.02
CA GLU A 227 -11.55 3.43 8.23
C GLU A 227 -10.33 3.05 7.39
N THR A 228 -10.31 3.46 6.12
CA THR A 228 -9.18 3.20 5.22
C THR A 228 -7.93 3.92 5.71
N MET A 229 -8.05 5.17 6.14
CA MET A 229 -6.95 5.93 6.74
C MET A 229 -6.40 5.21 7.97
N PHE A 230 -7.24 4.80 8.92
CA PHE A 230 -6.77 4.05 10.08
C PHE A 230 -6.08 2.74 9.69
N ARG A 231 -6.65 1.99 8.73
CA ARG A 231 -6.06 0.73 8.26
C ARG A 231 -4.68 0.93 7.65
N VAL A 232 -4.55 1.89 6.73
CA VAL A 232 -3.28 2.22 6.05
C VAL A 232 -2.27 2.73 7.06
N THR A 233 -2.67 3.65 7.94
CA THR A 233 -1.77 4.23 8.92
C THR A 233 -1.30 3.19 9.95
N LEU A 234 -2.18 2.34 10.46
CA LEU A 234 -1.78 1.23 11.35
C LEU A 234 -0.79 0.28 10.66
N LYS A 235 -1.06 -0.09 9.39
CA LYS A 235 -0.13 -0.92 8.60
C LYS A 235 1.23 -0.24 8.44
N ASN A 236 1.26 1.06 8.17
CA ASN A 236 2.51 1.82 8.06
C ASN A 236 3.29 1.83 9.38
N HIS A 237 2.61 2.03 10.52
CA HIS A 237 3.26 2.01 11.84
C HIS A 237 3.85 0.64 12.19
N ILE A 238 3.15 -0.45 11.87
CA ILE A 238 3.66 -1.82 12.04
C ILE A 238 4.91 -2.01 11.18
N THR A 239 4.84 -1.69 9.88
CA THR A 239 5.99 -1.80 8.97
C THR A 239 7.19 -0.97 9.44
N LEU A 240 6.97 0.27 9.91
CA LEU A 240 8.05 1.11 10.44
C LEU A 240 8.66 0.52 11.72
N SER A 241 7.85 -0.10 12.58
CA SER A 241 8.36 -0.83 13.75
C SER A 241 9.22 -2.02 13.32
N ASP A 242 8.77 -2.82 12.34
CA ASP A 242 9.50 -3.99 11.84
C ASP A 242 10.84 -3.58 11.19
N ILE A 243 10.87 -2.46 10.46
CA ILE A 243 12.10 -1.88 9.91
C ILE A 243 13.06 -1.50 11.03
N ALA A 244 12.58 -0.88 12.11
CA ALA A 244 13.41 -0.51 13.24
C ALA A 244 14.00 -1.75 13.94
N ASP A 245 13.19 -2.79 14.15
CA ASP A 245 13.64 -4.06 14.75
C ASP A 245 14.65 -4.78 13.84
N THR A 246 14.41 -4.80 12.54
CA THR A 246 15.34 -5.33 11.54
C THR A 246 16.68 -4.61 11.59
N LYS A 247 16.68 -3.27 11.64
CA LYS A 247 17.93 -2.48 11.73
C LYS A 247 18.69 -2.74 13.03
N ALA A 248 17.99 -2.86 14.16
CA ALA A 248 18.61 -3.21 15.43
C ALA A 248 19.21 -4.63 15.41
N ASN A 249 18.51 -5.60 14.79
CA ASN A 249 19.01 -6.96 14.63
C ASN A 249 20.23 -7.05 13.70
N ILE A 250 20.25 -6.31 12.58
CA ILE A 250 21.45 -6.20 11.73
C ILE A 250 22.63 -5.67 12.55
N LEU A 251 22.42 -4.62 13.34
CA LEU A 251 23.47 -4.01 14.15
C LEU A 251 23.95 -4.94 15.27
N LEU A 252 23.04 -5.73 15.86
CA LEU A 252 23.38 -6.79 16.81
C LEU A 252 24.27 -7.86 16.16
N SER A 253 23.88 -8.38 14.99
CA SER A 253 24.63 -9.41 14.27
C SER A 253 26.02 -8.94 13.83
N VAL A 254 26.13 -7.72 13.29
CA VAL A 254 27.42 -7.15 12.89
C VAL A 254 28.35 -7.00 14.10
N ASN A 255 27.85 -6.46 15.21
CA ASN A 255 28.64 -6.33 16.44
C ASN A 255 29.03 -7.68 17.04
N ALA A 256 28.16 -8.69 16.98
CA ALA A 256 28.49 -10.05 17.43
C ALA A 256 29.63 -10.67 16.61
N ILE A 257 29.61 -10.49 15.28
CA ILE A 257 30.70 -10.93 14.40
C ILE A 257 32.01 -10.22 14.75
N ILE A 258 31.95 -8.90 14.96
CA ILE A 258 33.12 -8.09 15.35
C ILE A 258 33.71 -8.60 16.67
N VAL A 259 32.89 -8.79 17.71
CA VAL A 259 33.35 -9.33 19.00
C VAL A 259 33.96 -10.71 18.82
N SER A 260 33.35 -11.59 18.03
CA SER A 260 33.91 -12.91 17.75
C SER A 260 35.30 -12.83 17.12
N LEU A 261 35.51 -11.92 16.17
CA LEU A 261 36.83 -11.72 15.52
C LEU A 261 37.87 -11.12 16.47
N VAL A 262 37.45 -10.22 17.37
CA VAL A 262 38.34 -9.66 18.39
C VAL A 262 38.78 -10.75 19.37
N LEU A 263 37.83 -11.55 19.86
CA LEU A 263 38.10 -12.68 20.77
C LEU A 263 39.01 -13.72 20.11
N SER A 264 38.79 -14.06 18.83
CA SER A 264 39.55 -15.12 18.16
C SER A 264 40.94 -14.68 17.68
N ASN A 265 41.11 -13.42 17.26
CA ASN A 265 42.31 -12.98 16.56
C ASN A 265 43.17 -11.96 17.34
N LEU A 266 42.54 -11.08 18.11
CA LEU A 266 43.23 -9.98 18.79
C LEU A 266 43.60 -10.35 20.23
N ILE A 267 42.67 -10.90 21.01
CA ILE A 267 42.91 -11.23 22.43
C ILE A 267 44.08 -12.21 22.63
N PRO A 268 44.21 -13.32 21.87
CA PRO A 268 45.33 -14.24 22.05
C PRO A 268 46.70 -13.60 21.79
N LYS A 269 46.74 -12.51 21.01
CA LYS A 269 47.99 -11.78 20.72
C LYS A 269 48.40 -10.84 21.86
N LEU A 270 47.49 -10.49 22.77
CA LEU A 270 47.75 -9.57 23.89
C LEU A 270 48.51 -10.23 25.05
N ASP A 271 48.57 -11.57 25.10
CA ASP A 271 49.37 -12.31 26.09
C ASP A 271 50.89 -12.14 25.86
N ASN A 272 51.30 -11.70 24.68
CA ASN A 272 52.70 -11.40 24.38
C ASN A 272 53.05 -9.96 24.83
N PRO A 273 54.05 -9.77 25.72
CA PRO A 273 54.48 -8.44 26.16
C PRO A 273 54.84 -7.46 25.03
N SER A 274 55.34 -7.96 23.89
CA SER A 274 55.65 -7.13 22.72
C SER A 274 54.42 -6.47 22.09
N ASN A 275 53.22 -6.99 22.33
CA ASN A 275 51.96 -6.47 21.79
C ASN A 275 51.15 -5.65 22.81
N ALA A 276 51.73 -5.30 23.96
CA ALA A 276 51.02 -4.56 25.01
C ALA A 276 50.44 -3.22 24.54
N TYR A 277 51.02 -2.60 23.51
CA TYR A 277 50.53 -1.37 22.89
C TYR A 277 49.13 -1.53 22.24
N LEU A 278 48.73 -2.75 21.87
CA LEU A 278 47.41 -3.04 21.29
C LEU A 278 46.29 -3.18 22.33
N ILE A 279 46.62 -3.25 23.63
CA ILE A 279 45.63 -3.46 24.70
C ILE A 279 44.61 -2.31 24.73
N TYR A 280 45.08 -1.05 24.80
CA TYR A 280 44.16 0.11 24.90
C TYR A 280 43.25 0.26 23.68
N PRO A 281 43.74 0.21 22.42
CA PRO A 281 42.87 0.23 21.25
C PRO A 281 41.84 -0.91 21.23
N THR A 282 42.25 -2.13 21.64
CA THR A 282 41.37 -3.31 21.68
C THR A 282 40.27 -3.15 22.73
N VAL A 283 40.60 -2.64 23.92
CA VAL A 283 39.62 -2.38 24.98
C VAL A 283 38.63 -1.30 24.55
N ILE A 284 39.10 -0.19 23.98
CA ILE A 284 38.24 0.89 23.45
C ILE A 284 37.28 0.32 22.40
N PHE A 285 37.81 -0.43 21.42
CA PHE A 285 37.00 -1.01 20.35
C PHE A 285 35.94 -1.98 20.86
N THR A 286 36.33 -2.88 21.77
CA THR A 286 35.41 -3.85 22.38
C THR A 286 34.33 -3.13 23.19
N LEU A 287 34.70 -2.10 23.97
CA LEU A 287 33.77 -1.32 24.78
C LEU A 287 32.67 -0.67 23.93
N PHE A 288 33.04 0.05 22.87
CA PHE A 288 32.07 0.69 21.99
C PHE A 288 31.17 -0.32 21.27
N THR A 289 31.74 -1.45 20.86
CA THR A 289 30.99 -2.55 20.21
C THR A 289 29.96 -3.15 21.16
N VAL A 290 30.33 -3.40 22.43
CA VAL A 290 29.42 -3.91 23.46
C VAL A 290 28.33 -2.89 23.82
N ILE A 291 28.66 -1.60 23.94
CA ILE A 291 27.66 -0.55 24.20
C ILE A 291 26.66 -0.48 23.04
N ALA A 292 27.13 -0.50 21.79
CA ALA A 292 26.26 -0.53 20.62
C ALA A 292 25.35 -1.76 20.62
N MET A 293 25.89 -2.92 21.00
CA MET A 293 25.13 -4.16 21.13
C MET A 293 24.02 -4.07 22.18
N ILE A 294 24.33 -3.54 23.38
CA ILE A 294 23.34 -3.34 24.46
C ILE A 294 22.22 -2.41 24.01
N LEU A 295 22.56 -1.29 23.36
CA LEU A 295 21.58 -0.34 22.87
C LEU A 295 20.67 -0.94 21.78
N SER A 296 21.20 -1.78 20.88
CA SER A 296 20.41 -2.53 19.90
C SER A 296 19.40 -3.47 20.57
N VAL A 297 19.80 -4.19 21.63
CA VAL A 297 18.90 -5.05 22.41
C VAL A 297 17.82 -4.23 23.13
N ILE A 298 18.16 -3.04 23.64
CA ILE A 298 17.17 -2.15 24.26
C ILE A 298 16.15 -1.63 23.22
N ALA A 299 16.58 -1.41 21.96
CA ALA A 299 15.69 -0.95 20.90
C ALA A 299 14.64 -2.00 20.49
N THR A 300 14.98 -3.29 20.55
CA THR A 300 14.07 -4.41 20.21
C THR A 300 13.22 -4.86 21.40
N ARG A 301 13.53 -4.40 22.62
CA ARG A 301 12.81 -4.80 23.84
C ARG A 301 11.34 -4.30 23.80
N PRO A 302 10.34 -5.19 23.96
CA PRO A 302 8.94 -4.78 24.01
C PRO A 302 8.62 -3.97 25.28
N ASN A 303 7.69 -3.02 25.17
CA ASN A 303 7.20 -2.28 26.33
C ASN A 303 6.16 -3.11 27.09
N VAL A 304 6.29 -3.17 28.41
CA VAL A 304 5.33 -3.85 29.30
C VAL A 304 4.37 -2.80 29.88
N THR A 305 3.07 -3.09 29.83
CA THR A 305 1.98 -2.25 30.35
C THR A 305 1.23 -2.98 31.48
N SER A 306 0.31 -2.30 32.18
CA SER A 306 -0.34 -2.85 33.39
C SER A 306 -1.11 -4.15 33.12
N GLY A 307 -1.78 -4.25 31.96
CA GLY A 307 -2.57 -5.39 31.53
C GLY A 307 -4.02 -5.44 32.03
N LYS A 308 -4.46 -4.43 32.78
CA LYS A 308 -5.82 -4.36 33.33
C LYS A 308 -6.39 -2.94 33.21
N PHE A 309 -7.71 -2.84 33.18
CA PHE A 309 -8.48 -1.60 33.28
C PHE A 309 -9.69 -1.79 34.20
N THR A 310 -10.26 -0.69 34.71
CA THR A 310 -11.48 -0.73 35.54
C THR A 310 -12.73 -0.44 34.70
N LYS A 311 -13.91 -0.85 35.20
CA LYS A 311 -15.19 -0.49 34.57
C LYS A 311 -15.40 1.02 34.47
N GLU A 312 -14.97 1.75 35.51
CA GLU A 312 -14.99 3.21 35.53
C GLU A 312 -14.12 3.82 34.42
N ASP A 313 -13.00 3.20 34.07
CA ASP A 313 -12.16 3.67 32.96
C ASP A 313 -12.83 3.49 31.59
N VAL A 314 -13.66 2.45 31.43
CA VAL A 314 -14.46 2.17 30.23
C VAL A 314 -15.61 3.16 30.12
N GLU A 315 -16.36 3.36 31.20
CA GLU A 315 -17.46 4.34 31.29
C GLU A 315 -16.96 5.77 31.01
N LYS A 316 -15.78 6.13 31.54
CA LYS A 316 -15.13 7.42 31.28
C LYS A 316 -14.41 7.49 29.93
N LYS A 317 -14.48 6.44 29.11
CA LYS A 317 -13.85 6.33 27.78
C LYS A 317 -12.35 6.64 27.83
N LYS A 318 -11.67 6.28 28.91
CA LYS A 318 -10.24 6.58 29.13
C LYS A 318 -9.33 5.49 28.58
N VAL A 319 -9.78 4.24 28.56
CA VAL A 319 -9.00 3.08 28.07
C VAL A 319 -8.95 3.02 26.56
N ASN A 320 -7.80 2.63 26.01
CA ASN A 320 -7.70 2.12 24.65
C ASN A 320 -7.84 0.58 24.70
N LEU A 321 -9.03 0.07 24.37
CA LEU A 321 -9.36 -1.36 24.45
C LEU A 321 -8.78 -2.19 23.29
N ILE A 322 -8.30 -1.52 22.22
CA ILE A 322 -7.77 -2.17 21.03
C ILE A 322 -6.31 -2.61 21.26
N PHE A 323 -5.61 -1.96 22.20
CA PHE A 323 -4.23 -2.28 22.52
C PHE A 323 -4.12 -3.46 23.49
N PHE A 324 -3.50 -4.55 23.04
CA PHE A 324 -3.29 -5.78 23.82
C PHE A 324 -2.67 -5.55 25.20
N GLY A 325 -1.77 -4.57 25.30
CA GLY A 325 -1.11 -4.24 26.56
C GLY A 325 -2.06 -3.77 27.66
N ASN A 326 -3.25 -3.28 27.31
CA ASN A 326 -4.23 -2.82 28.28
C ASN A 326 -5.17 -3.93 28.79
N PHE A 327 -5.29 -5.06 28.10
CA PHE A 327 -6.28 -6.09 28.42
C PHE A 327 -5.73 -7.50 28.65
N HIS A 328 -4.44 -7.78 28.40
CA HIS A 328 -3.88 -9.14 28.46
C HIS A 328 -3.97 -9.85 29.84
N LYS A 329 -4.40 -9.18 30.91
CA LYS A 329 -4.66 -9.79 32.24
C LYS A 329 -6.13 -9.67 32.68
N MET A 330 -7.03 -9.31 31.76
CA MET A 330 -8.47 -9.23 32.01
C MET A 330 -9.13 -10.60 31.88
N SER A 331 -10.27 -10.79 32.56
CA SER A 331 -11.16 -11.93 32.31
C SER A 331 -11.83 -11.79 30.93
N LEU A 332 -12.28 -12.90 30.34
CA LEU A 332 -13.02 -12.86 29.09
C LEU A 332 -14.31 -12.05 29.24
N ASP A 333 -15.06 -12.28 30.32
CA ASP A 333 -16.34 -11.60 30.58
C ASP A 333 -16.18 -10.07 30.69
N ASP A 334 -15.14 -9.60 31.40
CA ASP A 334 -14.87 -8.17 31.52
C ASP A 334 -14.41 -7.55 30.19
N PHE A 335 -13.68 -8.31 29.37
CA PHE A 335 -13.24 -7.88 28.05
C PHE A 335 -14.40 -7.80 27.06
N GLU A 336 -15.26 -8.83 27.02
CA GLU A 336 -16.44 -8.87 26.16
C GLU A 336 -17.41 -7.75 26.49
N TRP A 337 -17.65 -7.50 27.79
CA TRP A 337 -18.45 -6.36 28.24
C TRP A 337 -17.86 -5.03 27.76
N ALA A 338 -16.56 -4.79 27.99
CA ALA A 338 -15.92 -3.53 27.61
C ALA A 338 -15.90 -3.30 26.08
N MET A 339 -15.67 -4.37 25.31
CA MET A 339 -15.76 -4.33 23.85
C MET A 339 -17.18 -4.05 23.38
N GLY A 340 -18.19 -4.65 24.02
CA GLY A 340 -19.61 -4.39 23.77
C GLY A 340 -19.97 -2.92 23.96
N GLU A 341 -19.55 -2.31 25.08
CA GLU A 341 -19.76 -0.89 25.36
C GLU A 341 -19.10 0.01 24.30
N MET A 342 -17.86 -0.29 23.89
CA MET A 342 -17.16 0.49 22.87
C MET A 342 -17.78 0.35 21.48
N MET A 343 -18.24 -0.84 21.10
CA MET A 343 -18.83 -1.08 19.77
C MET A 343 -20.20 -0.42 19.60
N GLN A 344 -20.91 -0.14 20.69
CA GLN A 344 -22.18 0.58 20.66
C GLN A 344 -22.01 2.11 20.57
N ASP A 345 -20.81 2.63 20.84
CA ASP A 345 -20.49 4.06 20.85
C ASP A 345 -19.42 4.43 19.81
N ARG A 346 -19.87 5.00 18.70
CA ARG A 346 -19.01 5.40 17.57
C ARG A 346 -17.88 6.35 17.97
N ASP A 347 -18.17 7.33 18.82
CA ASP A 347 -17.17 8.30 19.28
C ASP A 347 -16.13 7.64 20.18
N TYR A 348 -16.55 6.66 20.99
CA TYR A 348 -15.64 5.88 21.80
C TYR A 348 -14.73 5.01 20.92
N LEU A 349 -15.27 4.30 19.93
CA LEU A 349 -14.49 3.50 18.99
C LEU A 349 -13.40 4.33 18.30
N TYR A 350 -13.75 5.45 17.66
CA TYR A 350 -12.76 6.30 16.99
C TYR A 350 -11.80 6.97 17.98
N SER A 351 -12.26 7.31 19.19
CA SER A 351 -11.36 7.81 20.25
C SER A 351 -10.31 6.77 20.63
N SER A 352 -10.70 5.50 20.77
CA SER A 352 -9.78 4.38 21.04
C SER A 352 -8.78 4.19 19.90
N MET A 353 -9.22 4.22 18.64
CA MET A 353 -8.33 4.11 17.47
C MET A 353 -7.34 5.29 17.40
N LYS A 354 -7.77 6.52 17.67
CA LYS A 354 -6.89 7.70 17.74
C LYS A 354 -5.83 7.54 18.83
N LYS A 355 -6.21 7.06 20.02
CA LYS A 355 -5.28 6.81 21.12
C LYS A 355 -4.26 5.73 20.74
N ASP A 356 -4.71 4.65 20.11
CA ASP A 356 -3.85 3.56 19.66
C ASP A 356 -2.77 4.07 18.70
N LEU A 357 -3.19 4.82 17.68
CA LEU A 357 -2.29 5.45 16.73
C LEU A 357 -1.27 6.40 17.40
N TYR A 358 -1.72 7.22 18.34
CA TYR A 358 -0.85 8.12 19.11
C TYR A 358 0.21 7.36 19.92
N PHE A 359 -0.17 6.28 20.60
CA PHE A 359 0.76 5.49 21.39
C PHE A 359 1.73 4.68 20.51
N LEU A 360 1.29 4.15 19.37
CA LEU A 360 2.17 3.56 18.36
C LEU A 360 3.23 4.55 17.88
N GLY A 361 2.84 5.80 17.61
CA GLY A 361 3.79 6.87 17.28
C GLY A 361 4.82 7.14 18.37
N LYS A 362 4.41 7.17 19.64
CA LYS A 362 5.36 7.33 20.78
C LYS A 362 6.35 6.18 20.89
N VAL A 363 5.88 4.94 20.73
CA VAL A 363 6.75 3.75 20.77
C VAL A 363 7.77 3.80 19.62
N LEU A 364 7.31 4.15 18.43
CA LEU A 364 8.17 4.28 17.25
C LEU A 364 9.25 5.36 17.45
N ASN A 365 8.87 6.55 17.91
CA ASN A 365 9.82 7.62 18.19
C ASN A 365 10.90 7.19 19.20
N ARG A 366 10.53 6.44 20.25
CA ARG A 366 11.49 5.89 21.20
C ARG A 366 12.46 4.92 20.52
N LYS A 367 11.96 3.97 19.71
CA LYS A 367 12.82 3.01 18.98
C LYS A 367 13.81 3.74 18.06
N TYR A 368 13.32 4.68 17.25
CA TYR A 368 14.18 5.44 16.33
C TYR A 368 15.19 6.33 17.05
N LYS A 369 14.83 6.91 18.20
CA LYS A 369 15.77 7.68 19.03
C LYS A 369 16.91 6.81 19.55
N ILE A 370 16.59 5.62 20.09
CA ILE A 370 17.61 4.67 20.58
C ILE A 370 18.49 4.24 19.42
N LEU A 371 17.89 3.83 18.29
CA LEU A 371 18.63 3.37 17.12
C LEU A 371 19.59 4.44 16.58
N ARG A 372 19.16 5.71 16.52
CA ARG A 372 20.02 6.82 16.13
C ARG A 372 21.22 6.97 17.06
N ILE A 373 20.99 6.91 18.38
CA ILE A 373 22.06 6.93 19.37
C ILE A 373 23.01 5.74 19.16
N THR A 374 22.47 4.54 18.92
CA THR A 374 23.29 3.34 18.68
C THR A 374 24.21 3.52 17.47
N TYR A 375 23.69 4.03 16.34
CA TYR A 375 24.52 4.30 15.16
C TYR A 375 25.59 5.36 15.45
N THR A 376 25.25 6.43 16.17
CA THR A 376 26.22 7.45 16.56
C THR A 376 27.33 6.86 17.43
N VAL A 377 26.98 6.07 18.45
CA VAL A 377 27.96 5.39 19.33
C VAL A 377 28.83 4.43 18.53
N PHE A 378 28.24 3.64 17.62
CA PHE A 378 28.98 2.70 16.80
C PHE A 378 29.99 3.41 15.87
N ILE A 379 29.55 4.45 15.15
CA ILE A 379 30.41 5.21 14.24
C ILE A 379 31.54 5.91 15.00
N ILE A 380 31.22 6.61 16.10
CA ILE A 380 32.22 7.27 16.95
C ILE A 380 33.21 6.23 17.50
N GLY A 381 32.71 5.09 17.94
CA GLY A 381 33.53 3.98 18.43
C GLY A 381 34.54 3.49 17.39
N ILE A 382 34.09 3.26 16.15
CA ILE A 382 34.99 2.86 15.06
C ILE A 382 36.07 3.92 14.84
N ILE A 383 35.70 5.20 14.73
CA ILE A 383 36.66 6.28 14.46
C ILE A 383 37.70 6.39 15.58
N ILE A 384 37.26 6.41 16.84
CA ILE A 384 38.16 6.50 18.00
C ILE A 384 39.07 5.27 18.04
N SER A 385 38.55 4.08 17.78
CA SER A 385 39.35 2.86 17.75
C SER A 385 40.40 2.87 16.65
N VAL A 386 40.04 3.28 15.43
CA VAL A 386 40.99 3.40 14.32
C VAL A 386 42.12 4.37 14.67
N LEU A 387 41.79 5.52 15.24
CA LEU A 387 42.79 6.48 15.70
C LEU A 387 43.66 5.92 16.82
N ALA A 388 43.07 5.21 17.79
CA ALA A 388 43.80 4.57 18.87
C ALA A 388 44.79 3.51 18.34
N PHE A 389 44.37 2.68 17.38
CA PHE A 389 45.26 1.72 16.73
C PHE A 389 46.38 2.43 15.97
N ALA A 390 46.08 3.47 15.19
CA ALA A 390 47.09 4.23 14.45
C ALA A 390 48.15 4.85 15.37
N VAL A 391 47.71 5.47 16.47
CA VAL A 391 48.60 6.04 17.50
C VAL A 391 49.44 4.94 18.15
N ALA A 392 48.83 3.80 18.49
CA ALA A 392 49.53 2.70 19.12
C ALA A 392 50.64 2.13 18.23
N PHE A 393 50.40 1.97 16.92
CA PHE A 393 51.41 1.55 15.94
C PHE A 393 52.55 2.56 15.80
N GLN A 394 52.21 3.86 15.74
CA GLN A 394 53.22 4.92 15.61
C GLN A 394 54.17 4.97 16.82
N TYR A 395 53.67 4.79 18.04
CA TYR A 395 54.49 4.79 19.26
C TYR A 395 55.25 3.48 19.51
N SER A 396 54.74 2.34 19.02
CA SER A 396 55.44 1.05 19.15
C SER A 396 56.60 0.88 18.17
N GLY A 397 56.77 1.79 17.20
CA GLY A 397 57.80 1.69 16.16
C GLY A 397 57.60 0.48 15.23
N ALA A 398 56.34 0.02 15.10
CA ALA A 398 55.94 -1.15 14.32
C ALA A 398 55.37 -0.76 12.96
#